data_AF-A0A6V7K9I4-F1
#
_entry.id   AF-A0A6V7K9I4-F1
#
_cell.length_a   1.000
_cell.length_b   1.000
_cell.length_c   1.000
_cell.angle_alpha   90.00
_cell.angle_beta   90.00
_cell.angle_gamma   90.00
#
_symmetry.space_group_name_H-M   'P 1'
#
loop_
_entity.id
_entity.type
_entity.pdbx_description
1 polymer ?
#
loop_
_entity_poly.entity_id
_entity_poly.type
_entity_poly.pdbx_seq_one_letter_code
_entity_poly.pdbx_strand_id
1 'polypeptide(L)' 'DKTIWAIRDLCDNKQVYNKSKWWYSEIGKQLQEYEDQLRVHFKNGFVSSSNKVWTFWNAVFYCGTIYTTI' A
#
# COMPACT_ATOMS: atom_id res chain seq x y z
N ASP A 1 -3.51 0.05 -9.40
CA ASP A 1 -4.67 0.24 -8.51
C ASP A 1 -5.88 0.83 -9.21
N LYS A 2 -6.81 -0.04 -9.62
CA LYS A 2 -8.08 0.36 -10.29
C LYS A 2 -9.02 1.15 -9.36
N THR A 3 -8.96 0.89 -8.06
CA THR A 3 -9.71 1.56 -7.00
C THR A 3 -9.38 3.05 -6.86
N ILE A 4 -8.10 3.42 -6.96
CA ILE A 4 -7.66 4.82 -6.89
C ILE A 4 -8.23 5.63 -8.07
N TRP A 5 -8.26 5.04 -9.26
CA TRP A 5 -8.83 5.68 -10.44
C TRP A 5 -10.36 5.84 -10.34
N ALA A 6 -11.07 4.86 -9.77
CA ALA A 6 -12.51 4.94 -9.54
C ALA A 6 -12.89 6.05 -8.54
N ILE A 7 -12.16 6.17 -7.43
CA ILE A 7 -12.38 7.23 -6.44
C ILE A 7 -12.12 8.61 -7.07
N ARG A 8 -11.09 8.72 -7.91
CA ARG A 8 -10.72 9.97 -8.57
C ARG A 8 -11.78 10.42 -9.58
N ASP A 9 -12.30 9.48 -10.38
CA ASP A 9 -13.39 9.73 -11.33
C ASP A 9 -14.70 10.15 -10.63
N LEU A 10 -15.02 9.54 -9.49
CA LEU A 10 -16.17 9.89 -8.65
C LEU A 10 -16.06 11.29 -8.00
N CYS A 11 -14.84 11.76 -7.74
CA CYS A 11 -14.58 13.10 -7.21
C CYS A 11 -14.61 14.19 -8.31
N ASP A 12 -14.17 13.88 -9.53
CA ASP A 12 -14.18 14.84 -10.65
C ASP A 12 -15.58 15.07 -11.22
N ASN A 13 -16.51 14.13 -11.03
CA ASN A 13 -17.86 14.22 -11.57
C ASN A 13 -18.80 15.09 -10.70
N LYS A 14 -18.68 16.42 -10.84
CA LYS A 14 -19.49 17.44 -10.13
C LYS A 14 -21.01 17.23 -10.18
N GLN A 15 -21.53 16.52 -11.19
CA GLN A 15 -22.96 16.18 -11.34
C GLN A 15 -23.45 15.17 -10.28
N VAL A 16 -22.59 14.27 -9.83
CA VAL A 16 -22.93 13.20 -8.87
C VAL A 16 -22.92 13.71 -7.43
N TYR A 17 -22.05 14.67 -7.13
CA TYR A 17 -22.02 15.41 -5.85
C TYR A 17 -23.41 15.99 -5.48
N ASN A 18 -24.18 16.43 -6.48
CA ASN A 18 -25.51 17.02 -6.27
C ASN A 18 -26.58 15.98 -5.86
N LYS A 19 -26.36 14.68 -6.10
CA LYS A 19 -27.15 13.56 -5.53
C LYS A 19 -26.48 13.04 -4.25
N SER A 20 -26.25 13.96 -3.31
CA SER A 20 -25.52 13.80 -2.05
C SER A 20 -25.68 12.40 -1.40
N LYS A 21 -26.92 11.95 -1.15
CA LYS A 21 -27.14 10.74 -0.34
C LYS A 21 -26.66 9.43 -0.98
N TRP A 22 -26.80 9.28 -2.30
CA TRP A 22 -26.37 8.07 -2.99
C TRP A 22 -24.85 8.06 -3.20
N TRP A 23 -24.27 9.23 -3.49
CA TRP A 23 -22.83 9.43 -3.63
C TRP A 23 -22.06 9.11 -2.34
N TYR A 24 -22.52 9.57 -1.19
CA TYR A 24 -21.89 9.26 0.10
C TYR A 24 -21.92 7.76 0.42
N SER A 25 -23.00 7.04 0.07
CA SER A 25 -23.11 5.60 0.28
C SER A 25 -22.14 4.82 -0.61
N GLU A 26 -22.01 5.20 -1.87
CA GLU A 26 -21.13 4.51 -2.82
C GLU A 26 -19.65 4.76 -2.51
N ILE A 27 -19.30 6.01 -2.20
CA ILE A 27 -17.95 6.37 -1.76
C ILE A 27 -17.59 5.72 -0.44
N GLY A 28 -18.52 5.67 0.53
CA GLY A 28 -18.29 5.00 1.81
C GLY A 28 -17.94 3.52 1.63
N LYS A 29 -18.63 2.83 0.71
CA LYS A 29 -18.36 1.42 0.41
C LYS A 29 -16.97 1.24 -0.22
N GLN A 30 -16.59 2.08 -1.19
CA GLN A 30 -15.28 1.98 -1.84
C GLN A 30 -14.12 2.37 -0.91
N LEU A 31 -14.33 3.36 -0.03
CA LEU A 31 -13.37 3.72 1.02
C LEU A 31 -13.17 2.59 2.02
N GLN A 32 -14.25 1.96 2.46
CA GLN A 32 -14.18 0.86 3.42
C GLN A 32 -13.40 -0.34 2.83
N GLU A 33 -13.64 -0.67 1.55
CA GLU A 33 -12.89 -1.73 0.86
C GLU A 33 -11.40 -1.41 0.73
N TYR A 34 -11.06 -0.15 0.44
CA TYR A 34 -9.67 0.32 0.43
C TYR A 34 -9.02 0.28 1.82
N GLU A 35 -9.77 0.66 2.86
CA GLU A 35 -9.31 0.64 4.24
C GLU A 35 -9.03 -0.79 4.73
N ASP A 36 -9.87 -1.75 4.35
CA ASP A 36 -9.65 -3.17 4.68
C ASP A 36 -8.44 -3.74 3.96
N GLN A 37 -8.22 -3.38 2.69
CA GLN A 37 -7.00 -3.75 1.96
C GLN A 37 -5.75 -3.17 2.64
N LEU A 38 -5.77 -1.88 3.01
CA LEU A 38 -4.70 -1.24 3.77
C LEU A 38 -4.46 -1.94 5.11
N ARG A 39 -5.52 -2.24 5.85
CA ARG A 39 -5.44 -2.90 7.15
C ARG A 39 -4.82 -4.29 7.03
N VAL A 40 -5.16 -5.07 6.00
CA VAL A 40 -4.53 -6.37 5.71
C VAL A 40 -3.05 -6.18 5.34
N HIS A 41 -2.72 -5.20 4.49
CA HIS A 41 -1.34 -4.87 4.14
C HIS A 41 -0.48 -4.46 5.35
N PHE A 42 -1.03 -3.66 6.26
CA PHE A 42 -0.33 -3.26 7.49
C PHE A 42 -0.24 -4.40 8.51
N LYS A 43 -1.29 -5.19 8.67
CA LYS A 43 -1.34 -6.33 9.61
C LYS A 43 -0.37 -7.44 9.20
N ASN A 44 -0.16 -7.64 7.91
CA ASN A 44 0.81 -8.60 7.38
C ASN A 44 2.27 -8.13 7.53
N GLY A 45 2.49 -7.01 8.22
CA GLY A 45 3.78 -6.35 8.32
C GLY A 45 4.09 -5.63 7.02
N PHE A 46 4.49 -4.38 7.11
CA PHE A 46 5.05 -3.65 5.98
C PHE A 46 6.35 -4.35 5.53
N VAL A 47 6.22 -5.40 4.72
CA VAL A 47 7.35 -5.92 3.96
C VAL A 47 7.49 -4.96 2.81
N SER A 48 8.32 -3.93 3.00
CA SER A 48 8.87 -3.16 1.90
C SER A 48 9.67 -4.11 1.01
N SER A 49 8.97 -4.85 0.16
CA SER A 49 9.50 -5.77 -0.83
C SER A 49 10.06 -4.93 -1.98
N SER A 50 11.08 -4.13 -1.71
CA SER A 50 11.80 -3.44 -2.78
C SER A 50 13.23 -3.06 -2.41
N ASN A 51 13.54 -2.86 -1.13
CA ASN A 51 14.93 -2.59 -0.77
C ASN A 51 15.57 -3.87 -0.23
N LYS A 52 16.41 -4.44 -1.08
CA LYS A 52 17.45 -5.41 -0.77
C LYS A 52 18.44 -4.77 0.23
N VAL A 53 17.99 -4.48 1.45
CA VAL A 53 18.82 -3.91 2.50
C VAL A 53 19.68 -5.05 3.01
N TRP A 54 21.00 -4.96 2.79
CA TRP A 54 21.95 -5.78 3.50
C TRP A 54 21.65 -5.66 5.00
N THR A 55 21.15 -6.72 5.60
CA THR A 55 21.03 -6.75 7.06
C THR A 55 22.43 -6.61 7.64
N PHE A 56 22.53 -6.01 8.82
CA PHE A 56 23.81 -5.91 9.54
C PHE A 56 24.56 -7.25 9.55
N TRP A 57 23.82 -8.35 9.76
CA TRP A 57 24.37 -9.70 9.74
C TRP A 57 24.89 -10.13 8.37
N ASN A 58 24.18 -9.85 7.27
CA ASN A 58 24.70 -10.15 5.94
C ASN A 58 26.04 -9.43 5.69
N ALA A 59 26.18 -8.19 6.16
CA ALA A 59 27.44 -7.45 6.03
C ALA A 59 28.57 -8.06 6.89
N VAL A 60 28.27 -8.49 8.12
CA VAL A 60 29.23 -9.19 8.99
C VAL A 60 29.70 -10.52 8.37
N PHE A 61 28.78 -11.32 7.82
CA PHE A 61 29.13 -12.56 7.12
C PHE A 61 30.01 -12.30 5.91
N TYR A 62 29.71 -11.28 5.10
CA TYR A 62 30.51 -10.89 3.95
C TYR A 62 31.92 -10.39 4.32
N CYS A 63 32.06 -9.61 5.40
CA CYS A 63 33.37 -9.25 5.92
C CYS A 63 34.14 -10.48 6.43
N GLY A 64 33.42 -11.44 7.01
CA GLY A 64 33.97 -12.72 7.44
C GLY A 64 34.53 -13.54 6.29
N THR A 65 33.84 -13.63 5.16
CA THR A 65 34.34 -14.36 3.97
C THR A 65 35.59 -13.70 3.38
N ILE A 66 35.65 -12.37 3.35
CA ILE A 66 36.87 -11.64 2.94
C ILE A 66 38.02 -11.90 3.92
N TYR A 67 37.78 -11.82 5.24
CA TYR A 67 38.81 -12.02 6.26
C TYR A 67 39.33 -13.47 6.30
N THR A 68 38.44 -14.44 6.11
CA THR A 68 38.78 -15.88 6.14
C THR A 68 39.18 -16.44 4.77
N THR A 69 39.08 -15.64 3.69
CA THR A 69 39.38 -16.03 2.30
C THR A 69 38.61 -17.27 1.84
N ILE A 70 37.32 -17.35 2.19
CA ILE A 70 36.36 -18.37 1.70
C ILE A 70 35.70 -17.84 0.43
#